data_AF-A0A4Q1JM17-F1
#
_entry.id   AF-A0A4Q1JM17-F1
#
_cell.length_a   1.000
_cell.length_b   1.000
_cell.length_c   1.000
_cell.angle_alpha   90.00
_cell.angle_beta   90.00
_cell.angle_gamma   90.00
#
_symmetry.space_group_name_H-M   'P 1'
#
loop_
_entity.id
_entity.type
_entity.pdbx_description
1 polymer ?
#
loop_
_entity_poly.entity_id
_entity_poly.type
_entity_poly.pdbx_seq_one_letter_code
_entity_poly.pdbx_strand_id
1 'polypeptide(L)'
;MKAELNLQNINKAEELFTSNMNFTYTVLPRLKLLYEIKKELKDYHDLRWSFEFDHVNVNQNRVLISYLPSAYSELDLFYEIPLVQKFEFRSFLGNSSVHFIDIYNFLLENNYIRENEFVIHAEYRKIPHFILNLEVRRYHQAILNQYSGTNKDLNGQIDIPILEEIKRILELFNPIFKLIVDRFHK
;
A
#
# COMPACT_ATOMS: atom_id res chain seq x y z
N MET A 1 9.43 -9.95 -9.12
CA MET A 1 8.27 -10.83 -8.84
C MET A 1 7.08 -9.96 -8.50
N LYS A 2 5.93 -10.21 -9.13
CA LYS A 2 4.63 -9.62 -8.76
C LYS A 2 3.67 -10.77 -8.43
N ALA A 3 3.01 -10.72 -7.28
CA ALA A 3 2.11 -11.78 -6.85
C ALA A 3 1.05 -11.25 -5.88
N GLU A 4 -0.07 -11.97 -5.73
CA GLU A 4 -1.06 -11.66 -4.70
C GLU A 4 -0.44 -11.79 -3.31
N LEU A 5 -0.81 -10.91 -2.37
CA LEU A 5 -0.36 -10.97 -0.98
C LEU A 5 -1.11 -12.07 -0.23
N ASN A 6 -0.61 -13.30 -0.35
CA ASN A 6 -1.09 -14.46 0.38
C ASN A 6 0.10 -15.31 0.87
N LEU A 7 -0.16 -16.20 1.82
CA LEU A 7 0.89 -17.00 2.46
C LEU A 7 1.68 -17.85 1.46
N GLN A 8 1.01 -18.48 0.50
CA GLN A 8 1.66 -19.31 -0.52
C GLN A 8 2.67 -18.51 -1.34
N ASN A 9 2.30 -17.30 -1.78
CA ASN A 9 3.16 -16.44 -2.58
C ASN A 9 4.30 -15.83 -1.76
N ILE A 10 4.07 -15.53 -0.47
CA ILE A 10 5.13 -15.08 0.44
C ILE A 10 6.17 -16.19 0.65
N ASN A 11 5.73 -17.43 0.93
CA ASN A 11 6.64 -18.57 1.08
C ASN A 11 7.45 -18.82 -0.20
N LYS A 12 6.80 -18.74 -1.37
CA LYS A 12 7.47 -18.85 -2.66
C LYS A 12 8.52 -17.75 -2.86
N ALA A 13 8.22 -16.51 -2.47
CA ALA A 13 9.20 -15.42 -2.54
C ALA A 13 10.36 -15.63 -1.56
N GLU A 14 10.09 -16.13 -0.35
CA GLU A 14 11.11 -16.50 0.64
C GLU A 14 12.07 -17.56 0.13
N GLU A 15 11.57 -18.61 -0.52
CA GLU A 15 12.39 -19.63 -1.15
C GLU A 15 13.24 -19.06 -2.31
N LEU A 16 12.62 -18.25 -3.19
CA LEU A 16 13.29 -17.69 -4.36
C LEU A 16 14.39 -16.67 -4.01
N PHE A 17 14.22 -15.92 -2.92
CA PHE A 17 15.09 -14.80 -2.58
C PHE A 17 15.80 -14.97 -1.23
N THR A 18 15.90 -16.20 -0.72
CA THR A 18 16.53 -16.51 0.57
C THR A 18 17.97 -15.98 0.71
N SER A 19 18.73 -15.96 -0.38
CA SER A 19 20.11 -15.47 -0.43
C SER A 19 20.21 -13.94 -0.50
N ASN A 20 19.11 -13.23 -0.74
CA ASN A 20 19.09 -11.77 -0.82
C ASN A 20 18.90 -11.16 0.57
N MET A 21 19.95 -10.55 1.13
CA MET A 21 19.90 -9.95 2.46
C MET A 21 18.85 -8.83 2.59
N ASN A 22 18.66 -8.01 1.55
CA ASN A 22 17.63 -6.98 1.58
C ASN A 22 16.23 -7.60 1.68
N PHE A 23 15.98 -8.66 0.90
CA PHE A 23 14.74 -9.41 0.98
C PHE A 23 14.54 -9.98 2.39
N THR A 24 15.49 -10.78 2.86
CA THR A 24 15.40 -11.52 4.13
C THR A 24 15.24 -10.62 5.35
N TYR A 25 16.00 -9.51 5.42
CA TYR A 25 16.02 -8.66 6.62
C TYR A 25 15.14 -7.41 6.53
N THR A 26 14.72 -7.01 5.33
CA THR A 26 13.90 -5.79 5.14
C THR A 26 12.52 -6.11 4.58
N VAL A 27 12.45 -6.72 3.41
CA VAL A 27 11.19 -6.90 2.68
C VAL A 27 10.31 -7.96 3.32
N LEU A 28 10.86 -9.14 3.60
CA LEU A 28 10.12 -10.30 4.09
C LEU A 28 9.43 -10.05 5.44
N PRO A 29 10.07 -9.48 6.47
CA PRO A 29 9.39 -9.19 7.73
C PRO A 29 8.20 -8.23 7.56
N ARG A 30 8.32 -7.26 6.65
CA ARG A 30 7.26 -6.30 6.33
C ARG A 30 6.14 -6.93 5.53
N LEU A 31 6.45 -7.80 4.57
CA LEU A 31 5.43 -8.58 3.84
C LEU A 31 4.61 -9.45 4.79
N LYS A 32 5.28 -10.15 5.71
CA LYS A 32 4.61 -10.99 6.72
C LYS A 32 3.72 -10.13 7.63
N LEU A 33 4.22 -9.00 8.16
CA LEU A 33 3.42 -8.07 8.96
C LEU A 33 2.20 -7.52 8.19
N LEU A 34 2.39 -7.07 6.95
CA LEU A 34 1.30 -6.53 6.12
C LEU A 34 0.28 -7.60 5.74
N TYR A 35 0.70 -8.86 5.60
CA TYR A 35 -0.21 -9.99 5.42
C TYR A 35 -1.05 -10.24 6.68
N GLU A 36 -0.46 -10.17 7.87
CA GLU A 36 -1.22 -10.24 9.13
C GLU A 36 -2.24 -9.11 9.24
N ILE A 37 -1.83 -7.87 8.91
CA ILE A 37 -2.74 -6.72 8.85
C ILE A 37 -3.87 -6.95 7.83
N LYS A 38 -3.57 -7.46 6.63
CA LYS A 38 -4.58 -7.77 5.61
C LYS A 38 -5.68 -8.70 6.17
N LYS A 39 -5.32 -9.69 7.01
CA LYS A 39 -6.31 -10.61 7.61
C LYS A 39 -7.30 -9.89 8.53
N GLU A 40 -6.83 -8.88 9.27
CA GLU A 40 -7.68 -8.04 10.14
C GLU A 40 -8.57 -7.08 9.34
N LEU A 41 -8.21 -6.79 8.08
CA LEU A 41 -8.96 -5.92 7.17
C LEU A 41 -9.90 -6.69 6.24
N LYS A 42 -10.31 -7.91 6.62
CA LYS A 42 -11.15 -8.80 5.79
C LYS A 42 -12.48 -8.20 5.38
N ASP A 43 -12.99 -7.23 6.11
CA ASP A 43 -14.28 -6.58 5.86
C ASP A 43 -14.22 -5.59 4.67
N TYR A 44 -13.01 -5.21 4.22
CA TYR A 44 -12.81 -4.35 3.04
C TYR A 44 -12.73 -5.20 1.76
N HIS A 45 -13.88 -5.75 1.32
CA HIS A 45 -13.96 -6.65 0.16
C HIS A 45 -13.62 -6.00 -1.19
N ASP A 46 -13.67 -4.68 -1.28
CA ASP A 46 -13.38 -3.92 -2.50
C ASP A 46 -11.88 -3.74 -2.77
N LEU A 47 -11.01 -4.36 -1.96
CA LEU A 47 -9.56 -4.19 -2.03
C LEU A 47 -8.85 -5.48 -2.41
N ARG A 48 -7.99 -5.40 -3.42
CA ARG A 48 -7.11 -6.51 -3.83
C ARG A 48 -5.65 -6.20 -3.51
N TRP A 49 -5.08 -7.01 -2.63
CA TRP A 49 -3.71 -6.85 -2.16
C TRP A 49 -2.72 -7.71 -2.96
N SER A 50 -1.65 -7.10 -3.43
CA SER A 50 -0.53 -7.75 -4.11
C SER A 50 0.79 -7.17 -3.63
N PHE A 51 1.91 -7.83 -3.94
CA PHE A 51 3.23 -7.29 -3.68
C PHE A 51 4.11 -7.40 -4.91
N GLU A 52 5.06 -6.47 -5.01
CA GLU A 52 6.11 -6.42 -5.99
C GLU A 52 7.46 -6.44 -5.28
N PHE A 53 8.37 -7.29 -5.76
CA PHE A 53 9.75 -7.34 -5.33
C PHE A 53 10.69 -7.39 -6.54
N ASP A 54 11.62 -6.46 -6.58
CA ASP A 54 12.74 -6.38 -7.52
C ASP A 54 14.05 -6.37 -6.73
N HIS A 55 14.91 -7.36 -7.02
CA HIS A 55 16.19 -7.53 -6.36
C HIS A 55 17.27 -6.56 -6.86
N VAL A 56 17.05 -5.94 -8.03
CA VAL A 56 17.92 -4.94 -8.64
C VAL A 56 17.46 -3.54 -8.22
N ASN A 57 16.15 -3.27 -8.29
CA ASN A 57 15.58 -1.97 -7.97
C ASN A 57 14.76 -1.99 -6.68
N VAL A 58 15.44 -1.84 -5.54
CA VAL A 58 14.81 -1.87 -4.21
C VAL A 58 13.70 -0.82 -4.01
N ASN A 59 13.72 0.27 -4.79
CA ASN A 59 12.69 1.32 -4.72
C ASN A 59 11.35 0.91 -5.36
N GLN A 60 11.32 -0.22 -6.07
CA GLN A 60 10.10 -0.81 -6.62
C GLN A 60 9.49 -1.86 -5.68
N ASN A 61 10.11 -2.13 -4.53
CA ASN A 61 9.59 -3.08 -3.56
C ASN A 61 8.42 -2.47 -2.80
N ARG A 62 7.23 -3.07 -2.92
CA ARG A 62 5.98 -2.49 -2.39
C ARG A 62 4.88 -3.52 -2.25
N VAL A 63 3.92 -3.20 -1.38
CA VAL A 63 2.57 -3.77 -1.40
C VAL A 63 1.66 -2.81 -2.16
N LEU A 64 0.88 -3.34 -3.10
CA LEU A 64 -0.13 -2.62 -3.86
C LEU A 64 -1.51 -3.09 -3.40
N ILE A 65 -2.42 -2.13 -3.18
CA ILE A 65 -3.80 -2.40 -2.80
C ILE A 65 -4.70 -1.75 -3.86
N SER A 66 -5.10 -2.53 -4.86
CA SER A 66 -5.97 -2.06 -5.93
C SER A 66 -7.40 -1.90 -5.43
N TYR A 67 -8.04 -0.78 -5.76
CA TYR A 67 -9.48 -0.61 -5.57
C TYR A 67 -10.23 -1.33 -6.70
N LEU A 68 -10.91 -2.42 -6.38
CA LEU A 68 -11.54 -3.29 -7.37
C LEU A 68 -12.54 -2.58 -8.29
N PRO A 69 -13.37 -1.64 -7.79
CA PRO A 69 -14.31 -0.93 -8.65
C PRO A 69 -13.66 -0.12 -9.78
N SER A 70 -12.39 0.30 -9.64
CA SER A 70 -11.68 1.04 -10.68
C SER A 70 -10.92 0.15 -11.66
N ALA A 71 -10.94 -1.18 -11.50
CA ALA A 71 -10.16 -2.11 -12.33
C ALA A 71 -10.56 -2.12 -13.82
N TYR A 72 -11.71 -1.53 -14.16
CA TYR A 72 -12.24 -1.43 -15.52
C TYR A 72 -12.25 0.01 -16.06
N SER A 73 -11.85 0.99 -15.27
CA SER A 73 -11.66 2.37 -15.73
C SER A 73 -10.25 2.60 -16.24
N GLU A 74 -10.09 3.60 -17.10
CA GLU A 74 -8.76 4.16 -17.45
C GLU A 74 -8.04 4.73 -16.22
N LEU A 75 -8.77 4.91 -15.12
CA LEU A 75 -8.30 5.31 -13.80
C LEU A 75 -7.95 4.07 -12.97
N ASP A 76 -6.69 3.68 -12.96
CA ASP A 76 -6.20 2.67 -12.01
C ASP A 76 -6.02 3.34 -10.62
N LEU A 77 -7.05 3.29 -9.77
CA LEU A 77 -7.00 3.78 -8.39
C LEU A 77 -6.44 2.70 -7.47
N PHE A 78 -5.38 3.04 -6.75
CA PHE A 78 -4.75 2.09 -5.84
C PHE A 78 -3.99 2.79 -4.72
N TYR A 79 -3.76 2.03 -3.66
CA TYR A 79 -2.81 2.40 -2.62
C TYR A 79 -1.48 1.66 -2.78
N GLU A 80 -0.42 2.27 -2.26
CA GLU A 80 0.91 1.68 -2.21
C GLU A 80 1.50 1.79 -0.79
N ILE A 81 2.08 0.71 -0.31
CA ILE A 81 2.93 0.69 0.89
C ILE A 81 4.33 0.25 0.45
N PRO A 82 5.31 1.16 0.35
CA PRO A 82 6.69 0.81 0.02
C PRO A 82 7.29 -0.10 1.10
N LEU A 83 8.01 -1.13 0.68
CA LEU A 83 8.65 -2.11 1.58
C LEU A 83 10.02 -1.62 2.05
N VAL A 84 10.05 -0.40 2.57
CA VAL A 84 11.25 0.30 3.07
C VAL A 84 11.18 0.51 4.58
N GLN A 85 12.20 1.14 5.17
CA GLN A 85 12.27 1.30 6.63
C GLN A 85 11.16 2.16 7.23
N LYS A 86 10.76 3.23 6.53
CA LYS A 86 9.68 4.12 6.94
C LYS A 86 8.36 3.59 6.43
N PHE A 87 7.35 3.62 7.29
CA PHE A 87 5.99 3.33 6.88
C PHE A 87 5.45 4.57 6.15
N GLU A 88 5.00 4.36 4.92
CA GLU A 88 4.28 5.35 4.13
C GLU A 88 3.08 4.66 3.50
N PHE A 89 1.91 5.26 3.62
CA PHE A 89 0.73 4.79 2.93
C PHE A 89 0.33 5.82 1.88
N ARG A 90 0.48 5.43 0.62
CA ARG A 90 0.33 6.33 -0.52
C ARG A 90 -0.96 6.02 -1.26
N SER A 91 -1.59 7.04 -1.82
CA SER A 91 -2.76 6.89 -2.69
C SER A 91 -2.49 7.49 -4.06
N PHE A 92 -2.78 6.70 -5.09
CA PHE A 92 -2.64 7.04 -6.48
C PHE A 92 -4.02 7.21 -7.10
N LEU A 93 -4.25 8.38 -7.67
CA LEU A 93 -5.52 8.74 -8.30
C LEU A 93 -5.58 8.34 -9.79
N GLY A 94 -4.60 7.61 -10.29
CA GLY A 94 -4.58 7.17 -11.68
C GLY A 94 -3.21 6.66 -12.10
N ASN A 95 -3.14 6.24 -13.36
CA ASN A 95 -1.94 5.69 -14.01
C ASN A 95 -1.06 6.76 -14.72
N SER A 96 -1.44 8.04 -14.66
CA SER A 96 -0.71 9.13 -15.31
C SER A 96 -0.78 10.41 -14.48
N SER A 97 0.20 11.30 -14.65
CA SER A 97 0.21 12.61 -14.00
C SER A 97 -0.96 13.48 -14.43
N VAL A 98 -1.45 13.31 -15.66
CA VAL A 98 -2.62 14.04 -16.18
C VAL A 98 -3.87 13.63 -15.39
N HIS A 99 -4.12 12.32 -15.28
CA HIS A 99 -5.26 11.81 -14.50
C HIS A 99 -5.20 12.27 -13.04
N PHE A 100 -4.01 12.26 -12.44
CA PHE A 100 -3.86 12.76 -11.07
C PHE A 100 -4.28 14.23 -10.95
N ILE A 101 -3.83 15.10 -11.85
CA ILE A 101 -4.14 16.54 -11.81
C ILE A 101 -5.64 16.78 -12.02
N ASP A 102 -6.25 16.11 -13.00
CA ASP A 102 -7.68 16.27 -13.31
C ASP A 102 -8.54 15.85 -12.11
N ILE A 103 -8.22 14.72 -11.49
CA ILE A 103 -8.92 14.22 -10.31
C ILE A 103 -8.65 15.11 -9.10
N TYR A 104 -7.41 15.55 -8.89
CA TYR A 104 -7.07 16.46 -7.80
C TYR A 104 -7.90 17.75 -7.86
N ASN A 105 -7.97 18.38 -9.03
CA ASN A 105 -8.77 19.59 -9.24
C ASN A 105 -10.26 19.31 -8.99
N PHE A 106 -10.78 18.19 -9.50
CA PHE A 106 -12.16 17.77 -9.21
C PHE A 106 -12.43 17.64 -7.70
N LEU A 107 -11.51 17.04 -6.94
CA LEU A 107 -11.67 16.87 -5.48
C LEU A 107 -11.67 18.22 -4.74
N LEU A 108 -10.84 19.18 -5.18
CA LEU A 108 -10.80 20.53 -4.62
C LEU A 108 -12.06 21.33 -4.95
N GLU A 109 -12.46 21.38 -6.22
CA GLU A 109 -13.62 22.15 -6.69
C GLU A 109 -14.92 21.72 -6.01
N ASN A 110 -15.02 20.43 -5.66
CA ASN A 110 -16.19 19.86 -5.00
C ASN A 110 -16.05 19.79 -3.47
N ASN A 111 -14.98 20.36 -2.90
CA ASN A 111 -14.70 20.36 -1.46
C ASN A 111 -14.64 18.95 -0.83
N TYR A 112 -14.25 17.94 -1.59
CA TYR A 112 -14.01 16.59 -1.05
C TYR A 112 -12.69 16.50 -0.29
N ILE A 113 -11.73 17.36 -0.65
CA ILE A 113 -10.49 17.60 0.09
C ILE A 113 -10.22 19.10 0.13
N ARG A 114 -9.41 19.55 1.08
CA ARG A 114 -8.88 20.91 1.14
C ARG A 114 -7.47 20.99 0.56
N GLU A 115 -7.10 22.19 0.14
CA GLU A 115 -5.73 22.48 -0.27
C GLU A 115 -4.77 22.19 0.90
N ASN A 116 -3.69 21.45 0.62
CA ASN A 116 -2.68 21.01 1.59
C ASN A 116 -3.20 20.09 2.71
N GLU A 117 -4.39 19.50 2.58
CA GLU A 117 -4.89 18.49 3.53
C GLU A 117 -4.03 17.22 3.52
N PHE A 118 -3.54 16.85 2.34
CA PHE A 118 -2.60 15.74 2.14
C PHE A 118 -1.31 16.23 1.49
N VAL A 119 -0.19 15.63 1.88
CA VAL A 119 1.09 15.91 1.24
C VAL A 119 1.09 15.26 -0.14
N ILE A 120 1.34 16.05 -1.18
CA ILE A 120 1.52 15.57 -2.56
C ILE A 120 3.01 15.38 -2.80
N HIS A 121 3.40 14.19 -3.23
CA HIS A 121 4.75 13.90 -3.71
C HIS A 121 4.74 13.64 -5.21
N ALA A 122 5.67 14.27 -5.93
CA ALA A 122 5.94 14.03 -7.34
C ALA A 122 7.46 13.83 -7.52
N GLU A 123 7.85 12.66 -8.02
CA GLU A 123 9.24 12.31 -8.28
C GLU A 123 9.44 12.06 -9.78
N TYR A 124 10.66 12.27 -10.28
CA TYR A 124 10.99 11.96 -11.67
C TYR A 124 10.70 10.48 -11.97
N ARG A 125 9.83 10.21 -12.96
CA ARG A 125 9.32 8.88 -13.37
C ARG A 125 8.36 8.19 -12.41
N LYS A 126 7.82 8.88 -11.40
CA LYS A 126 6.67 8.39 -10.64
C LYS A 126 5.47 9.29 -10.84
N ILE A 127 4.30 8.68 -10.90
CA ILE A 127 3.03 9.39 -10.93
C ILE A 127 2.89 10.14 -9.59
N PRO A 128 2.41 11.40 -9.61
CA PRO A 128 2.09 12.11 -8.39
C PRO A 128 1.12 11.29 -7.52
N HIS A 129 1.29 11.39 -6.21
CA HIS A 129 0.48 10.65 -5.24
C HIS A 129 0.35 11.42 -3.93
N PHE A 130 -0.68 11.07 -3.18
CA PHE A 130 -0.81 11.54 -1.80
C PHE A 130 -0.05 10.63 -0.84
N ILE A 131 0.53 11.22 0.19
CA ILE A 131 0.93 10.52 1.41
C ILE A 131 -0.19 10.70 2.44
N LEU A 132 -0.77 9.59 2.90
CA LEU A 132 -2.00 9.59 3.72
C LEU A 132 -1.74 9.34 5.22
N ASN A 133 -0.57 8.80 5.57
CA ASN A 133 -0.23 8.57 6.97
C ASN A 133 0.16 9.88 7.67
N LEU A 134 -0.46 10.12 8.82
CA LEU A 134 -0.32 11.32 9.64
C LEU A 134 0.55 11.06 10.87
N GLU A 135 0.33 9.93 11.56
CA GLU A 135 0.93 9.66 12.87
C GLU A 135 2.12 8.71 12.79
N VAL A 136 1.99 7.61 12.04
CA VAL A 136 3.01 6.56 12.00
C VAL A 136 4.08 6.88 10.96
N ARG A 137 5.35 6.91 11.41
CA ARG A 137 6.51 7.18 10.54
C ARG A 137 7.42 5.96 10.31
N ARG A 138 7.36 4.95 11.17
CA ARG A 138 8.24 3.76 11.13
C ARG A 138 7.53 2.54 11.70
N TYR A 139 7.89 1.37 11.18
CA TYR A 139 7.49 0.08 11.74
C TYR A 139 8.11 -0.15 13.12
N HIS A 140 7.37 -0.80 14.02
CA HIS A 140 7.92 -1.22 15.30
C HIS A 140 8.93 -2.36 15.09
N GLN A 141 10.22 -2.08 15.37
CA GLN A 141 11.30 -3.02 15.12
C GLN A 141 11.14 -4.32 15.94
N ALA A 142 10.64 -4.23 17.18
CA ALA A 142 10.39 -5.39 18.02
C ALA A 142 9.39 -6.37 17.38
N ILE A 143 8.37 -5.85 16.69
CA ILE A 143 7.38 -6.63 15.95
C ILE A 143 8.02 -7.23 14.69
N LEU A 144 8.74 -6.43 13.89
CA LEU A 144 9.43 -6.92 12.69
C LEU A 144 10.43 -8.05 12.99
N ASN A 145 11.12 -7.99 14.14
CA ASN A 145 12.07 -9.02 14.53
C ASN A 145 11.40 -10.39 14.76
N GLN A 146 10.11 -10.43 15.13
CA GLN A 146 9.37 -11.69 15.28
C GLN A 146 9.22 -12.41 13.93
N TYR A 147 9.06 -11.65 12.84
CA TYR A 147 8.96 -12.20 11.48
C TYR A 147 10.31 -12.49 10.82
N SER A 148 11.42 -12.11 11.48
CA SER A 148 12.78 -12.29 10.98
C SER A 148 13.40 -13.64 11.44
N GLY A 149 12.75 -14.33 12.38
CA GLY A 149 13.17 -15.64 12.88
C GLY A 149 12.58 -16.81 12.08
N THR A 150 13.28 -17.95 12.10
CA THR A 150 12.89 -19.21 11.46
C THR A 150 11.72 -19.95 12.15
N ASN A 151 11.13 -19.41 13.22
CA ASN A 151 10.02 -20.05 13.92
C ASN A 151 8.66 -19.67 13.31
N LYS A 152 7.94 -20.73 12.96
CA LYS A 152 6.92 -20.83 11.92
C LYS A 152 5.50 -20.43 12.31
N ASP A 153 5.29 -19.71 13.39
CA ASP A 153 3.93 -19.34 13.79
C ASP A 153 3.61 -17.91 13.34
N LEU A 154 2.92 -17.80 12.20
CA LEU A 154 2.25 -16.58 11.72
C LEU A 154 1.01 -16.24 12.58
N ASN A 155 1.19 -16.32 13.89
CA ASN A 155 0.39 -15.64 14.92
C ASN A 155 1.25 -14.53 15.54
N GLY A 156 2.09 -13.90 14.71
CA GLY A 156 2.96 -12.80 15.12
C GLY A 156 2.14 -11.61 15.59
N GLN A 157 2.67 -10.84 16.53
CA GLN A 157 1.99 -9.64 17.01
C GLN A 157 1.79 -8.67 15.85
N ILE A 158 0.59 -8.09 15.76
CA ILE A 158 0.29 -7.06 14.78
C ILE A 158 0.77 -5.72 15.31
N ASP A 159 1.34 -4.91 14.43
CA ASP A 159 1.65 -3.51 14.70
C ASP A 159 0.34 -2.71 14.74
N ILE A 160 -0.31 -2.68 15.91
CA ILE A 160 -1.64 -2.06 16.11
C ILE A 160 -1.68 -0.61 15.60
N PRO A 161 -0.69 0.26 15.89
CA PRO A 161 -0.67 1.60 15.30
C PRO A 161 -0.70 1.62 13.76
N ILE A 162 0.00 0.71 13.08
CA ILE A 162 -0.07 0.61 11.61
C ILE A 162 -1.45 0.11 11.16
N LEU A 163 -2.00 -0.90 11.83
CA LEU A 163 -3.34 -1.41 11.51
C LEU A 163 -4.39 -0.30 11.60
N GLU A 164 -4.43 0.41 12.73
CA GLU A 164 -5.40 1.49 12.96
C GLU A 164 -5.19 2.66 12.00
N GLU A 165 -3.94 2.99 11.67
CA GLU A 165 -3.64 4.02 10.68
C GLU A 165 -4.13 3.61 9.28
N ILE A 166 -3.94 2.35 8.87
CA ILE A 166 -4.47 1.84 7.60
C ILE A 166 -6.01 1.88 7.62
N LYS A 167 -6.67 1.41 8.69
CA LYS A 167 -8.14 1.46 8.81
C LYS A 167 -8.67 2.87 8.65
N ARG A 168 -8.14 3.82 9.43
CA ARG A 168 -8.52 5.24 9.37
C ARG A 168 -8.40 5.79 7.96
N ILE A 169 -7.30 5.46 7.27
CA ILE A 169 -7.05 5.91 5.90
C ILE A 169 -8.05 5.29 4.92
N LEU A 170 -8.33 3.99 5.02
CA LEU A 170 -9.29 3.31 4.16
C LEU A 170 -10.71 3.86 4.37
N GLU A 171 -11.11 4.12 5.62
CA GLU A 171 -12.41 4.74 5.96
C GLU A 171 -12.54 6.15 5.40
N LEU A 172 -11.45 6.93 5.43
CA LEU A 172 -11.42 8.28 4.88
C LEU A 172 -11.41 8.30 3.35
N PHE A 173 -10.61 7.44 2.72
CA PHE A 173 -10.23 7.59 1.32
C PHE A 173 -10.94 6.64 0.35
N ASN A 174 -11.46 5.48 0.81
CA ASN A 174 -12.29 4.63 -0.05
C ASN A 174 -13.58 5.33 -0.52
N PRO A 175 -14.28 6.13 0.31
CA PRO A 175 -15.40 6.95 -0.18
C PRO A 175 -14.99 7.94 -1.28
N ILE A 176 -13.78 8.51 -1.19
CA ILE A 176 -13.22 9.40 -2.22
C ILE A 176 -12.97 8.63 -3.51
N PHE A 177 -12.37 7.44 -3.43
CA PHE A 177 -12.21 6.55 -4.60
C PHE A 177 -13.55 6.22 -5.26
N LYS A 178 -14.58 5.92 -4.46
CA LYS A 178 -15.92 5.67 -4.98
C LYS A 178 -16.47 6.89 -5.74
N LEU A 179 -16.34 8.09 -5.18
CA LEU A 179 -16.78 9.33 -5.85
C LEU A 179 -16.05 9.56 -7.19
N ILE A 180 -14.75 9.27 -7.24
CA ILE A 180 -13.95 9.37 -8.47
C ILE A 180 -14.47 8.37 -9.51
N VAL A 181 -14.62 7.10 -9.12
CA VAL A 181 -15.18 6.06 -9.99
C VAL A 181 -16.54 6.52 -10.53
N ASP A 182 -17.50 6.87 -9.67
CA ASP A 182 -18.85 7.29 -10.07
C ASP A 182 -18.86 8.49 -11.03
N ARG A 183 -17.88 9.40 -10.91
CA ARG A 183 -17.78 10.59 -11.76
C ARG A 183 -17.14 10.30 -13.13
N PHE A 184 -16.09 9.51 -13.15
CA PHE A 184 -15.22 9.34 -14.32
C PHE A 184 -15.47 8.02 -15.07
N HIS A 185 -16.35 7.14 -14.59
CA HIS A 185 -16.79 5.92 -15.31
C HIS A 185 -17.82 6.17 -16.44
N LYS A 186 -17.96 7.40 -16.95
CA LYS A 186 -18.89 7.73 -18.04
C LYS A 186 -18.23 7.70 -19.40
#